data_AF-A0A7S1S3F6-F1
#
_entry.id   AF-A0A7S1S3F6-F1
#
_cell.length_a   1.000
_cell.length_b   1.000
_cell.length_c   1.000
_cell.angle_alpha   90.00
_cell.angle_beta   90.00
_cell.angle_gamma   90.00
#
_symmetry.space_group_name_H-M   'P 1'
#
loop_
_entity.id
_entity.type
_entity.pdbx_description
1 polymer ?
#
loop_
_entity_poly.entity_id
_entity_poly.type
_entity_poly.pdbx_seq_one_letter_code
_entity_poly.pdbx_strand_id
1 'polypeptide(L)'
;MLHDEEESVRCAALDAVLIAAVGHISKTVQTLQALLSNANAGVRCTGLQGLGRVVDVHDTHAMEGISKLLEDAEEDVREAAGESMVALSGRFGSEGRVVILGLIAPQCRRHQRPDVRVAALTAAVGLQGGHEIGVVELFLHTLEDPEPTVC
;
A
#
# COMPACT_ATOMS: atom_id res chain seq x y z
N MET A 1 -1.59 7.96 -21.27
CA MET A 1 -2.83 7.92 -20.47
C MET A 1 -2.55 7.50 -19.03
N LEU A 2 -2.25 6.23 -18.71
CA LEU A 2 -1.83 5.87 -17.34
C LEU A 2 -0.45 6.42 -16.95
N HIS A 3 0.41 6.66 -17.94
CA HIS A 3 1.73 7.31 -17.78
C HIS A 3 1.71 8.80 -18.14
N ASP A 4 0.53 9.43 -18.17
CA ASP A 4 0.46 10.85 -18.49
C ASP A 4 1.08 11.71 -17.38
N GLU A 5 1.66 12.85 -17.71
CA GLU A 5 2.23 13.76 -16.72
C GLU A 5 1.14 14.45 -15.91
N GLU A 6 -0.02 14.68 -16.53
CA GLU A 6 -1.14 15.37 -15.91
C GLU A 6 -2.00 14.39 -15.09
N GLU A 7 -2.23 14.73 -13.82
CA GLU A 7 -2.91 13.85 -12.87
C GLU A 7 -4.35 13.56 -13.26
N SER A 8 -5.10 14.56 -13.74
CA SER A 8 -6.50 14.36 -14.11
C SER A 8 -6.65 13.36 -15.28
N VAL A 9 -5.73 13.39 -16.24
CA VAL A 9 -5.66 12.42 -17.35
C VAL A 9 -5.33 11.03 -16.83
N ARG A 10 -4.40 10.89 -15.87
CA ARG A 10 -4.10 9.60 -15.24
C ARG A 10 -5.30 9.05 -14.48
N CYS A 11 -5.98 9.87 -13.69
CA CYS A 11 -7.16 9.48 -12.92
C CYS A 11 -8.31 9.03 -13.83
N ALA A 12 -8.61 9.81 -14.88
CA ALA A 12 -9.62 9.43 -15.87
C ALA A 12 -9.26 8.12 -16.59
N ALA A 13 -7.98 7.93 -16.92
CA ALA A 13 -7.49 6.69 -17.52
C ALA A 13 -7.61 5.49 -16.57
N LEU A 14 -7.29 5.69 -15.29
CA LEU A 14 -7.44 4.66 -14.26
C LEU A 14 -8.90 4.25 -14.12
N ASP A 15 -9.83 5.20 -13.98
CA ASP A 15 -11.25 4.90 -13.85
C ASP A 15 -11.78 4.14 -15.09
N ALA A 16 -11.36 4.54 -16.30
CA ALA A 16 -11.72 3.82 -17.52
C ALA A 16 -11.19 2.36 -17.52
N VAL A 17 -9.96 2.16 -17.07
CA VAL A 17 -9.36 0.81 -16.94
C VAL A 17 -10.10 -0.04 -15.91
N LEU A 18 -10.46 0.55 -14.76
CA LEU A 18 -11.20 -0.14 -13.70
C LEU A 18 -12.61 -0.54 -14.15
N ILE A 19 -13.31 0.32 -14.88
CA ILE A 19 -14.63 0.01 -15.48
C ILE A 19 -14.50 -1.14 -16.50
N ALA A 20 -13.45 -1.12 -17.32
CA ALA A 20 -13.21 -2.14 -18.33
C ALA A 20 -12.65 -3.47 -17.77
N ALA A 21 -12.32 -3.54 -16.47
CA ALA A 21 -11.71 -4.71 -15.85
C ALA A 21 -12.64 -5.93 -15.74
N VAL A 22 -13.95 -5.77 -16.00
CA VAL A 22 -14.95 -6.86 -15.98
C VAL A 22 -14.53 -7.96 -16.96
N GLY A 23 -14.12 -9.13 -16.42
CA GLY A 23 -13.64 -10.27 -17.20
C GLY A 23 -12.13 -10.28 -17.52
N HIS A 24 -11.39 -9.23 -17.14
CA HIS A 24 -9.95 -9.07 -17.42
C HIS A 24 -9.14 -8.64 -16.20
N ILE A 25 -9.55 -9.07 -15.00
CA ILE A 25 -8.94 -8.64 -13.72
C ILE A 25 -7.44 -8.92 -13.65
N SER A 26 -7.00 -10.10 -14.08
CA SER A 26 -5.58 -10.49 -14.05
C SER A 26 -4.71 -9.57 -14.93
N LYS A 27 -5.17 -9.24 -16.14
CA LYS A 27 -4.46 -8.31 -17.04
C LYS A 27 -4.45 -6.89 -16.47
N THR A 28 -5.53 -6.50 -15.80
CA THR A 28 -5.64 -5.20 -15.14
C THR A 28 -4.63 -5.09 -14.01
N VAL A 29 -4.55 -6.09 -13.14
CA VAL A 29 -3.56 -6.16 -12.04
C VAL A 29 -2.14 -6.10 -12.59
N GLN A 30 -1.80 -6.89 -13.63
CA GLN A 30 -0.47 -6.83 -14.25
C GLN A 30 -0.13 -5.44 -14.81
N THR A 31 -1.10 -4.80 -15.45
CA THR A 31 -0.93 -3.44 -16.00
C THR A 31 -0.63 -2.43 -14.89
N LEU A 32 -1.36 -2.52 -13.77
CA LEU A 32 -1.19 -1.62 -12.63
C LEU A 32 0.10 -1.91 -11.85
N GLN A 33 0.49 -3.19 -11.72
CA GLN A 33 1.77 -3.59 -11.14
C GLN A 33 2.96 -3.00 -11.90
N ALA A 34 2.89 -2.95 -13.23
CA ALA A 34 3.95 -2.35 -14.05
C ALA A 34 4.13 -0.83 -13.76
N LEU A 35 3.09 -0.13 -13.30
CA LEU A 35 3.18 1.28 -12.94
C LEU A 35 4.02 1.52 -11.67
N LEU A 36 4.11 0.53 -10.77
CA LEU A 36 4.82 0.66 -9.49
C LEU A 36 6.33 0.88 -9.65
N SER A 37 6.89 0.57 -10.81
CA SER A 37 8.32 0.78 -11.12
C SER A 37 8.57 2.01 -12.01
N ASN A 38 7.57 2.85 -12.22
CA ASN A 38 7.71 4.04 -13.05
C ASN A 38 8.57 5.12 -12.37
N ALA A 39 9.35 5.87 -13.14
CA ALA A 39 10.17 6.97 -12.64
C ALA A 39 9.33 8.12 -12.06
N ASN A 40 8.16 8.39 -12.65
CA ASN A 40 7.24 9.42 -12.18
C ASN A 40 6.45 8.94 -10.95
N ALA A 41 6.56 9.67 -9.85
CA ALA A 41 5.90 9.36 -8.57
C ALA A 41 4.38 9.32 -8.70
N GLY A 42 3.80 10.27 -9.43
CA GLY A 42 2.36 10.32 -9.68
C GLY A 42 1.84 9.09 -10.43
N VAL A 43 2.65 8.51 -11.33
CA VAL A 43 2.31 7.25 -12.01
C VAL A 43 2.36 6.07 -11.05
N ARG A 44 3.34 6.03 -10.13
CA ARG A 44 3.39 5.00 -9.07
C ARG A 44 2.16 5.09 -8.16
N CYS A 45 1.78 6.29 -7.74
CA CYS A 45 0.55 6.53 -6.97
C CYS A 45 -0.70 6.04 -7.72
N THR A 46 -0.82 6.32 -9.02
CA THR A 46 -1.93 5.78 -9.84
C THR A 46 -1.96 4.25 -9.84
N GLY A 47 -0.80 3.59 -9.90
CA GLY A 47 -0.69 2.14 -9.77
C GLY A 47 -1.19 1.63 -8.42
N LEU A 48 -0.76 2.25 -7.32
CA LEU A 48 -1.17 1.91 -5.96
C LEU A 48 -2.68 2.09 -5.73
N GLN A 49 -3.23 3.22 -6.18
CA GLN A 49 -4.67 3.52 -6.12
C GLN A 49 -5.49 2.48 -6.89
N GLY A 50 -5.02 2.11 -8.08
CA GLY A 50 -5.66 1.07 -8.89
C GLY A 50 -5.64 -0.29 -8.18
N LEU A 51 -4.46 -0.75 -7.76
CA LEU A 51 -4.30 -2.05 -7.12
C LEU A 51 -5.15 -2.17 -5.86
N GLY A 52 -5.21 -1.16 -5.02
CA GLY A 52 -6.04 -1.17 -3.80
C GLY A 52 -7.52 -1.46 -4.06
N ARG A 53 -8.01 -1.12 -5.26
CA ARG A 53 -9.40 -1.34 -5.68
C ARG A 53 -9.66 -2.71 -6.32
N VAL A 54 -8.66 -3.31 -6.98
CA VAL A 54 -8.88 -4.52 -7.81
C VAL A 54 -8.13 -5.76 -7.36
N VAL A 55 -7.00 -5.61 -6.66
CA VAL A 55 -6.17 -6.77 -6.35
C VAL A 55 -6.79 -7.62 -5.25
N ASP A 56 -6.49 -8.90 -5.30
CA ASP A 56 -6.81 -9.84 -4.24
C ASP A 56 -5.66 -9.84 -3.22
N VAL A 57 -5.98 -9.91 -1.93
CA VAL A 57 -4.96 -9.90 -0.88
C VAL A 57 -4.06 -11.15 -0.92
N HIS A 58 -4.48 -12.22 -1.59
CA HIS A 58 -3.70 -13.43 -1.83
C HIS A 58 -2.82 -13.37 -3.09
N ASP A 59 -2.88 -12.30 -3.88
CA ASP A 59 -1.90 -12.04 -4.94
C ASP A 59 -0.60 -11.54 -4.30
N THR A 60 0.24 -12.49 -3.89
CA THR A 60 1.49 -12.21 -3.17
C THR A 60 2.42 -11.29 -3.96
N HIS A 61 2.44 -11.41 -5.29
CA HIS A 61 3.29 -10.56 -6.13
C HIS A 61 2.82 -9.11 -6.11
N ALA A 62 1.52 -8.86 -6.17
CA ALA A 62 0.97 -7.52 -6.05
C ALA A 62 1.16 -6.94 -4.64
N MET A 63 0.90 -7.76 -3.62
CA MET A 63 1.05 -7.34 -2.23
C MET A 63 2.50 -6.96 -1.91
N GLU A 64 3.48 -7.77 -2.34
CA GLU A 64 4.91 -7.45 -2.24
C GLU A 64 5.26 -6.15 -2.97
N GLY A 65 4.71 -5.94 -4.16
CA GLY A 65 4.89 -4.70 -4.93
C GLY A 65 4.40 -3.47 -4.18
N ILE A 66 3.21 -3.53 -3.58
CA ILE A 66 2.64 -2.44 -2.76
C ILE A 66 3.51 -2.22 -1.52
N SER A 67 3.87 -3.28 -0.80
CA SER A 67 4.67 -3.22 0.42
C SER A 67 6.05 -2.61 0.21
N LYS A 68 6.69 -2.89 -0.93
CA LYS A 68 7.98 -2.27 -1.29
C LYS A 68 7.87 -0.75 -1.43
N LEU A 69 6.72 -0.21 -1.84
CA LEU A 69 6.55 1.23 -2.00
C LEU A 69 6.33 1.99 -0.68
N LEU A 70 6.21 1.29 0.45
CA LEU A 70 6.39 1.91 1.78
C LEU A 70 7.84 2.41 2.00
N GLU A 71 8.80 1.92 1.20
CA GLU A 71 10.20 2.35 1.21
C GLU A 71 10.54 3.39 0.13
N ASP A 72 9.53 3.86 -0.61
CA ASP A 72 9.73 4.80 -1.71
C ASP A 72 10.43 6.10 -1.25
N ALA A 73 11.18 6.71 -2.15
CA ALA A 73 11.88 7.95 -1.88
C ALA A 73 10.90 9.11 -1.66
N GLU A 74 9.80 9.12 -2.40
CA GLU A 74 8.78 10.16 -2.36
C GLU A 74 7.73 9.86 -1.28
N GLU A 75 7.43 10.86 -0.45
CA GLU A 75 6.49 10.71 0.67
C GLU A 75 5.07 10.37 0.21
N ASP A 76 4.59 11.07 -0.83
CA ASP A 76 3.26 10.83 -1.41
C ASP A 76 3.07 9.38 -1.87
N VAL A 77 4.15 8.73 -2.33
CA VAL A 77 4.10 7.32 -2.76
C VAL A 77 4.03 6.38 -1.56
N ARG A 78 4.76 6.69 -0.47
CA ARG A 78 4.66 5.91 0.78
C ARG A 78 3.25 6.01 1.37
N GLU A 79 2.67 7.20 1.38
CA GLU A 79 1.29 7.42 1.84
C GLU A 79 0.29 6.64 0.98
N ALA A 80 0.38 6.78 -0.35
CA ALA A 80 -0.48 6.04 -1.27
C ALA A 80 -0.36 4.50 -1.11
N ALA A 81 0.82 3.99 -0.73
CA ALA A 81 1.02 2.57 -0.46
C ALA A 81 0.27 2.14 0.81
N GLY A 82 0.36 2.94 1.87
CA GLY A 82 -0.40 2.73 3.10
C GLY A 82 -1.92 2.79 2.87
N GLU A 83 -2.40 3.80 2.14
CA GLU A 83 -3.81 3.93 1.78
C GLU A 83 -4.33 2.74 0.95
N SER A 84 -3.52 2.26 0.00
CA SER A 84 -3.83 1.08 -0.81
C SER A 84 -4.03 -0.16 0.08
N MET A 85 -3.17 -0.35 1.08
CA MET A 85 -3.32 -1.43 2.07
C MET A 85 -4.56 -1.25 2.94
N VAL A 86 -4.87 -0.04 3.41
CA VAL A 86 -6.09 0.23 4.17
C VAL A 86 -7.34 -0.08 3.33
N ALA A 87 -7.36 0.30 2.05
CA ALA A 87 -8.44 -0.02 1.13
C ALA A 87 -8.61 -1.54 0.97
N LEU A 88 -7.50 -2.29 0.84
CA LEU A 88 -7.53 -3.75 0.77
C LEU A 88 -8.08 -4.36 2.06
N SER A 89 -7.64 -3.89 3.22
CA SER A 89 -8.21 -4.33 4.49
C SER A 89 -9.70 -4.05 4.60
N GLY A 90 -10.17 -2.89 4.14
CA GLY A 90 -11.60 -2.57 4.10
C GLY A 90 -12.41 -3.54 3.23
N ARG A 91 -11.83 -4.02 2.14
CA ARG A 91 -12.46 -4.98 1.20
C ARG A 91 -12.49 -6.42 1.73
N PHE A 92 -11.42 -6.85 2.40
CA PHE A 92 -11.24 -8.25 2.84
C PHE A 92 -11.45 -8.45 4.35
N GLY A 93 -11.74 -7.39 5.10
CA GLY A 93 -12.00 -7.47 6.55
C GLY A 93 -10.80 -7.99 7.35
N SER A 94 -11.07 -8.84 8.34
CA SER A 94 -10.03 -9.38 9.24
C SER A 94 -8.99 -10.24 8.52
N GLU A 95 -9.39 -10.99 7.49
CA GLU A 95 -8.45 -11.77 6.69
C GLU A 95 -7.42 -10.86 6.00
N GLY A 96 -7.90 -9.79 5.37
CA GLY A 96 -7.03 -8.80 4.76
C GLY A 96 -6.06 -8.17 5.76
N ARG A 97 -6.53 -7.86 6.97
CA ARG A 97 -5.70 -7.29 8.04
C ARG A 97 -4.57 -8.21 8.43
N VAL A 98 -4.86 -9.48 8.69
CA VAL A 98 -3.85 -10.46 9.09
C VAL A 98 -2.78 -10.60 8.02
N VAL A 99 -3.16 -10.69 6.74
CA VAL A 99 -2.20 -10.79 5.63
C VAL A 99 -1.34 -9.53 5.53
N ILE A 100 -1.96 -8.35 5.55
CA ILE A 100 -1.26 -7.07 5.42
C ILE A 100 -0.32 -6.84 6.61
N LEU A 101 -0.77 -7.09 7.85
CA LEU A 101 0.06 -6.96 9.05
C LEU A 101 1.26 -7.91 8.99
N GLY A 102 1.05 -9.16 8.57
CA GLY A 102 2.14 -10.12 8.37
C GLY A 102 3.19 -9.63 7.38
N LEU A 103 2.76 -8.90 6.35
CA LEU A 103 3.63 -8.35 5.32
C LEU A 103 4.43 -7.13 5.78
N ILE A 104 3.83 -6.21 6.54
CA ILE A 104 4.46 -4.93 6.91
C ILE A 104 5.09 -4.90 8.30
N ALA A 105 4.74 -5.83 9.20
CA ALA A 105 5.31 -5.88 10.55
C ALA A 105 6.85 -5.94 10.62
N PRO A 106 7.58 -6.56 9.67
CA PRO A 106 9.04 -6.47 9.62
C PRO A 106 9.54 -5.03 9.41
N GLN A 107 8.88 -4.25 8.55
CA GLN A 107 9.25 -2.87 8.25
C GLN A 107 9.05 -1.98 9.48
N CYS A 108 7.90 -2.09 10.16
CA CYS A 108 7.63 -1.30 11.37
C CYS A 108 8.67 -1.53 12.48
N ARG A 109 9.13 -2.78 12.68
CA ARG A 109 9.97 -3.14 13.83
C ARG A 109 11.46 -2.90 13.65
N ARG A 110 11.96 -3.01 12.42
CA ARG A 110 13.41 -3.13 12.18
C ARG A 110 13.92 -2.40 10.95
N HIS A 111 13.09 -1.64 10.25
CA HIS A 111 13.56 -0.90 9.09
C HIS A 111 14.53 0.21 9.52
N GLN A 112 15.66 0.34 8.81
CA GLN A 112 16.74 1.26 9.19
C GLN A 112 16.31 2.73 9.10
N ARG A 113 15.50 3.06 8.09
CA ARG A 113 14.97 4.42 7.90
C ARG A 113 13.72 4.64 8.76
N PRO A 114 13.68 5.70 9.59
CA PRO A 114 12.50 6.00 10.43
C PRO A 114 11.24 6.36 9.64
N ASP A 115 11.38 7.07 8.51
CA ASP A 115 10.25 7.45 7.65
C ASP A 115 9.47 6.23 7.11
N VAL A 116 10.16 5.14 6.81
CA VAL A 116 9.54 3.86 6.44
C VAL A 116 8.85 3.21 7.64
N ARG A 117 9.46 3.27 8.83
CA ARG A 117 8.82 2.76 10.05
C ARG A 117 7.52 3.50 10.33
N VAL A 118 7.53 4.83 10.18
CA VAL A 118 6.33 5.67 10.26
C VAL A 118 5.31 5.26 9.20
N ALA A 119 5.67 5.18 7.92
CA ALA A 119 4.73 4.83 6.86
C ALA A 119 4.06 3.46 7.08
N ALA A 120 4.86 2.45 7.43
CA ALA A 120 4.36 1.12 7.73
C ALA A 120 3.49 1.10 9.00
N LEU A 121 3.85 1.88 10.02
CA LEU A 121 3.05 2.04 11.22
C LEU A 121 1.71 2.73 10.93
N THR A 122 1.73 3.85 10.20
CA THR A 122 0.51 4.57 9.78
C THR A 122 -0.42 3.66 9.00
N ALA A 123 0.11 2.85 8.08
CA ALA A 123 -0.65 1.82 7.39
C ALA A 123 -1.26 0.83 8.38
N ALA A 124 -0.48 0.28 9.32
CA ALA A 124 -0.92 -0.66 10.35
C ALA A 124 -2.01 -0.08 11.28
N VAL A 125 -1.88 1.18 11.69
CA VAL A 125 -2.89 1.89 12.49
C VAL A 125 -4.17 2.13 11.68
N GLY A 126 -4.04 2.43 10.40
CA GLY A 126 -5.14 2.61 9.46
C GLY A 126 -5.95 1.34 9.22
N LEU A 127 -5.41 0.16 9.53
CA LEU A 127 -6.13 -1.11 9.52
C LEU A 127 -7.11 -1.15 10.71
N GLN A 128 -8.22 -0.41 10.61
CA GLN A 128 -9.25 -0.35 11.65
C GLN A 128 -9.64 -1.74 12.11
N GLY A 129 -9.68 -2.02 13.43
CA GLY A 129 -10.01 -3.36 13.92
C GLY A 129 -9.37 -3.74 15.26
N GLY A 130 -8.36 -2.98 15.71
CA GLY A 130 -7.96 -2.70 17.11
C GLY A 130 -7.78 -3.82 18.13
N HIS A 131 -8.06 -5.08 17.82
CA HIS A 131 -8.07 -6.20 18.78
C HIS A 131 -7.20 -7.37 18.31
N GLU A 132 -6.45 -7.20 17.21
CA GLU A 132 -5.46 -8.18 16.79
C GLU A 132 -4.19 -7.98 17.63
N ILE A 133 -3.75 -9.04 18.31
CA ILE A 133 -2.56 -9.05 19.18
C ILE A 133 -1.34 -8.44 18.48
N GLY A 134 -1.22 -8.67 17.17
CA GLY A 134 -0.11 -8.14 16.37
C GLY A 134 -0.02 -6.61 16.35
N VAL A 135 -1.16 -5.90 16.34
CA VAL A 135 -1.18 -4.43 16.34
C VAL A 135 -0.71 -3.88 17.69
N VAL A 136 -1.09 -4.53 18.80
CA VAL A 136 -0.64 -4.15 20.15
C VAL A 136 0.87 -4.40 20.32
N GLU A 137 1.39 -5.54 19.85
CA GLU A 137 2.83 -5.80 19.87
C GLU A 137 3.62 -4.80 19.02
N LEU A 138 3.06 -4.40 17.87
CA LEU A 138 3.59 -3.33 17.03
C LEU A 138 3.65 -2.01 17.78
N PHE A 139 2.57 -1.61 18.44
CA PHE A 139 2.53 -0.39 19.25
C PHE A 139 3.51 -0.40 20.42
N LEU A 140 3.67 -1.53 21.10
CA LEU A 140 4.66 -1.64 22.18
C LEU A 140 6.08 -1.46 21.64
N HIS A 141 6.40 -2.05 20.49
CA HIS A 141 7.71 -1.86 19.86
C HIS A 141 7.94 -0.42 19.40
N THR A 142 6.92 0.30 18.96
CA THR A 142 7.07 1.69 18.52
C THR A 142 7.29 2.64 19.67
N LEU A 143 6.75 2.38 20.86
CA LEU A 143 7.05 3.17 22.07
C LEU A 143 8.52 3.05 22.51
N GLU A 144 9.19 1.96 22.12
CA GLU A 144 10.61 1.72 22.37
C GLU A 144 11.50 2.15 21.18
N ASP A 145 10.94 2.77 20.14
CA ASP A 145 11.71 3.19 18.97
C ASP A 145 12.72 4.29 19.35
N PRO A 146 13.99 4.17 18.91
CA PRO A 146 15.00 5.16 19.22
C PRO A 146 14.75 6.53 18.56
N GLU A 147 13.94 6.58 17.50
CA GLU A 147 13.60 7.82 16.80
C GLU A 147 12.29 8.41 17.34
N PRO A 148 12.30 9.64 17.92
CA PRO A 148 11.11 10.26 18.48
C PRO A 148 9.96 10.53 17.49
N THR A 149 10.22 10.48 16.18
CA THR A 149 9.17 10.64 15.15
C THR A 149 8.33 9.38 14.94
N VAL A 150 8.78 8.23 15.47
CA VAL A 150 8.08 6.94 15.38
C VAL A 150 7.25 6.65 16.66
N CYS A 151 7.61 7.27 17.79
CA CYS A 151 6.94 7.14 19.10
C CYS A 151 5.73 8.07 19.26
#